data_AF-A0A354BQX8-F1
#
_entry.id   AF-A0A354BQX8-F1
#
_cell.length_a   1.000
_cell.length_b   1.000
_cell.length_c   1.000
_cell.angle_alpha   90.00
_cell.angle_beta   90.00
_cell.angle_gamma   90.00
#
_symmetry.space_group_name_H-M   'P 1'
#
loop_
_entity.id
_entity.type
_entity.pdbx_description
1 polymer ?
#
loop_
_entity_poly.entity_id
_entity_poly.type
_entity_poly.pdbx_seq_one_letter_code
_entity_poly.pdbx_strand_id
1 'polypeptide(L)'
;MTVNYGNPVTVTIDTCIFYDKAEMRDGNVDFDEIIRLTKSGIFKLFFTASTDFEDISGMATKVAMSLLREGVLSEDPNAGTLRDYMPYGVGTHYVNESTVHEMFGAIWPEARWLSRSSFNKESDILGLLAHKMNGREIYLTRDGELLDRAKNIKDRFEISVMHPRDLLLPYRPSSRLGRLIKPYEWGRILYCASDNRVDP
;
A
#
# COMPACT_ATOMS: atom_id res chain seq x y z
N MET A 1 29.63 0.22 -1.45
CA MET A 1 29.27 0.24 -2.88
C MET A 1 27.76 0.30 -2.97
N THR A 2 27.20 1.47 -3.27
CA THR A 2 25.76 1.65 -3.50
C THR A 2 25.46 1.17 -4.91
N VAL A 3 24.82 0.02 -5.04
CA VAL A 3 24.32 -0.45 -6.33
C VAL A 3 23.19 0.49 -6.73
N ASN A 4 23.38 1.22 -7.83
CA ASN A 4 22.40 2.20 -8.31
C ASN A 4 21.36 1.44 -9.15
N TYR A 5 20.24 1.08 -8.53
CA TYR A 5 19.20 0.21 -9.12
C TYR A 5 18.26 0.93 -10.13
N GLY A 6 18.45 2.23 -10.38
CA GLY A 6 17.51 3.07 -11.12
C GLY A 6 16.71 3.97 -10.15
N ASN A 7 15.59 4.55 -10.62
CA ASN A 7 14.67 5.23 -9.71
C ASN A 7 14.02 4.19 -8.78
N PRO A 8 13.98 4.43 -7.46
CA PRO A 8 13.36 3.50 -6.52
C PRO A 8 11.87 3.36 -6.80
N VAL A 9 11.33 2.14 -6.62
CA VAL A 9 9.88 1.92 -6.71
C VAL A 9 9.20 2.60 -5.53
N THR A 10 8.19 3.41 -5.81
CA THR A 10 7.45 4.16 -4.79
C THR A 10 6.31 3.34 -4.23
N VAL A 11 6.30 3.15 -2.91
CA VAL A 11 5.37 2.26 -2.21
C VAL A 11 4.65 3.03 -1.12
N THR A 12 3.32 3.09 -1.18
CA THR A 12 2.49 3.50 -0.04
C THR A 12 2.28 2.29 0.86
N ILE A 13 2.62 2.42 2.13
CA ILE A 13 2.42 1.41 3.16
C ILE A 13 1.11 1.73 3.88
N ASP A 14 0.17 0.79 3.81
CA ASP A 14 -1.03 0.79 4.62
C ASP A 14 -0.66 0.65 6.11
N THR A 15 -1.41 1.34 6.97
CA THR A 15 -1.14 1.39 8.42
C THR A 15 -1.13 0.00 9.05
N CYS A 16 -1.93 -0.93 8.52
CA CYS A 16 -2.02 -2.33 8.97
C CYS A 16 -0.67 -3.09 8.93
N ILE A 17 0.28 -2.63 8.12
CA ILE A 17 1.62 -3.21 7.95
C ILE A 17 2.53 -2.87 9.13
N PHE A 18 2.38 -1.70 9.75
CA PHE A 18 3.20 -1.34 10.92
C PHE A 18 2.89 -2.19 12.14
N TYR A 19 1.66 -2.69 12.26
CA TYR A 19 1.27 -3.63 13.31
C TYR A 19 2.04 -4.95 13.23
N ASP A 20 2.49 -5.37 12.04
CA ASP A 20 3.34 -6.56 11.91
C ASP A 20 4.63 -6.42 12.68
N LYS A 21 5.27 -5.26 12.55
CA LYS A 21 6.49 -4.96 13.30
C LYS A 21 6.20 -4.78 14.78
N ALA A 22 5.16 -4.00 15.09
CA ALA A 22 4.83 -3.61 16.46
C ALA A 22 4.45 -4.82 17.34
N GLU A 23 3.71 -5.77 16.79
CA GLU A 23 3.17 -6.92 17.51
C GLU A 23 3.88 -8.24 17.16
N MET A 24 4.96 -8.20 16.39
CA MET A 24 5.72 -9.38 15.95
C MET A 24 4.85 -10.45 15.27
N ARG A 25 3.88 -10.02 14.47
CA ARG A 25 3.01 -10.93 13.69
C ARG A 25 3.79 -11.58 12.55
N ASP A 26 3.17 -12.51 11.84
CA ASP A 26 3.77 -13.25 10.73
C ASP A 26 4.40 -12.38 9.62
N GLY A 27 3.93 -11.14 9.44
CA GLY A 27 4.48 -10.18 8.47
C GLY A 27 5.75 -9.45 8.94
N ASN A 28 6.20 -9.62 10.18
CA ASN A 28 7.34 -8.90 10.76
C ASN A 28 8.64 -9.11 9.95
N VAL A 29 8.89 -10.33 9.48
CA VAL A 29 10.07 -10.65 8.67
C VAL A 29 9.99 -9.99 7.30
N ASP A 30 8.81 -9.98 6.68
CA ASP A 30 8.60 -9.30 5.39
C ASP A 30 8.79 -7.78 5.56
N PHE A 31 8.32 -7.21 6.67
CA PHE A 31 8.54 -5.80 7.02
C PHE A 31 10.04 -5.46 7.11
N ASP A 32 10.82 -6.24 7.86
CA ASP A 32 12.26 -6.00 8.02
C ASP A 32 13.00 -6.05 6.67
N GLU A 33 12.60 -6.97 5.79
CA GLU A 33 13.18 -7.07 4.45
C GLU A 33 12.81 -5.87 3.56
N ILE A 34 11.57 -5.38 3.63
CA ILE A 34 11.15 -4.15 2.94
C ILE A 34 11.98 -2.96 3.40
N ILE A 35 12.22 -2.82 4.72
CA ILE A 35 13.07 -1.76 5.27
C ILE A 35 14.52 -1.90 4.79
N ARG A 36 15.06 -3.13 4.73
CA ARG A 36 16.41 -3.39 4.21
C ARG A 36 16.54 -2.98 2.74
N LEU A 37 15.56 -3.33 1.91
CA LEU A 37 15.52 -2.97 0.49
C LEU A 37 15.36 -1.45 0.28
N THR A 38 14.58 -0.79 1.14
CA THR A 38 14.44 0.67 1.17
C THR A 38 15.77 1.36 1.49
N LYS A 39 16.47 0.91 2.55
CA LYS A 39 17.81 1.41 2.91
C LYS A 39 18.85 1.16 1.80
N SER A 40 18.61 0.17 0.94
CA SER A 40 19.46 -0.15 -0.22
C SER A 40 19.10 0.66 -1.48
N GLY A 41 18.09 1.53 -1.42
CA GLY A 41 17.65 2.37 -2.55
C GLY A 41 16.77 1.67 -3.57
N ILE A 42 16.22 0.49 -3.24
CA ILE A 42 15.32 -0.26 -4.15
C ILE A 42 13.88 0.26 -4.06
N PHE A 43 13.43 0.56 -2.84
CA PHE A 43 12.11 1.13 -2.57
C PHE A 43 12.23 2.52 -1.98
N LYS A 44 11.17 3.31 -2.16
CA LYS A 44 10.93 4.54 -1.41
C LYS A 44 9.56 4.45 -0.76
N LEU A 45 9.53 4.45 0.56
CA LEU A 45 8.33 4.18 1.34
C LEU A 45 7.62 5.47 1.72
N PHE A 46 6.30 5.44 1.56
CA PHE A 46 5.39 6.48 1.96
C PHE A 46 4.27 5.89 2.80
N PHE A 47 3.56 6.74 3.54
CA PHE A 47 2.33 6.36 4.21
C PHE A 47 1.36 7.54 4.21
N THR A 48 0.07 7.22 4.25
CA THR A 48 -1.04 8.17 4.30
C THR A 48 -1.47 8.35 5.75
N ALA A 49 -1.40 9.58 6.27
CA ALA A 49 -1.80 10.05 7.60
C ALA A 49 -1.31 9.26 8.83
N SER A 50 -0.53 9.93 9.69
CA SER A 50 -0.15 9.39 11.01
C SER A 50 -1.28 9.41 12.05
N THR A 51 -2.36 10.16 11.81
CA THR A 51 -3.45 10.37 12.76
C THR A 51 -4.51 9.28 12.76
N ASP A 52 -4.55 8.46 11.71
CA ASP A 52 -5.59 7.43 11.50
C ASP A 52 -5.09 6.03 11.84
N PHE A 53 -3.92 5.93 12.50
CA PHE A 53 -3.55 4.71 13.19
C PHE A 53 -4.61 4.44 14.26
N GLU A 54 -5.46 3.44 14.06
CA GLU A 54 -6.30 2.84 15.10
C GLU A 54 -5.42 2.06 16.10
N ASP A 55 -4.31 2.64 16.53
CA ASP A 55 -3.27 2.03 17.34
C ASP A 55 -3.49 2.38 18.81
N ILE A 56 -4.38 1.60 19.43
CA ILE A 56 -4.71 1.72 20.85
C ILE A 56 -3.45 1.59 21.73
N SER A 57 -2.46 0.82 21.29
CA SER A 57 -1.21 0.56 22.04
C SER A 57 -0.15 1.65 21.86
N GLY A 58 -0.24 2.43 20.78
CA GLY A 58 0.78 3.39 20.33
C GLY A 58 2.08 2.75 19.82
N MET A 59 2.15 1.43 19.67
CA MET A 59 3.36 0.72 19.23
C MET A 59 3.58 0.80 17.71
N ALA A 60 2.53 0.66 16.91
CA ALA A 60 2.61 0.82 15.45
C ALA A 60 2.99 2.27 15.09
N THR A 61 2.40 3.25 15.79
CA THR A 61 2.76 4.67 15.65
C THR A 61 4.23 4.92 16.01
N LYS A 62 4.75 4.30 17.09
CA LYS A 62 6.18 4.40 17.44
C LYS A 62 7.09 3.83 16.35
N VAL A 63 6.72 2.70 15.74
CA VAL A 63 7.46 2.13 14.61
C VAL A 63 7.50 3.11 13.45
N ALA A 64 6.34 3.63 13.01
CA ALA A 64 6.26 4.58 11.91
C ALA A 64 7.10 5.85 12.19
N MET A 65 6.99 6.41 13.40
CA MET A 65 7.76 7.60 13.80
C MET A 65 9.27 7.34 13.87
N SER A 66 9.71 6.15 14.28
CA SER A 66 11.13 5.78 14.23
C SER A 66 11.65 5.79 12.79
N LEU A 67 10.91 5.17 11.87
CA LEU A 67 11.28 5.08 10.46
C LEU A 67 11.28 6.44 9.77
N LEU A 68 10.36 7.34 10.15
CA LEU A 68 10.35 8.74 9.68
C LEU A 68 11.60 9.48 10.14
N ARG A 69 11.98 9.36 11.42
CA ARG A 69 13.20 9.98 11.96
C ARG A 69 14.48 9.44 11.34
N GLU A 70 14.49 8.15 10.99
CA GLU A 70 15.58 7.52 10.25
C GLU A 70 15.64 7.93 8.77
N GLY A 71 14.61 8.62 8.24
CA GLY A 71 14.51 8.99 6.83
C GLY A 71 14.19 7.81 5.90
N VAL A 72 13.72 6.68 6.45
CA VAL A 72 13.37 5.47 5.70
C VAL A 72 11.92 5.53 5.20
N LEU A 73 11.05 6.18 5.97
CA LEU A 73 9.65 6.41 5.65
C LEU A 73 9.42 7.91 5.43
N SER A 74 8.50 8.27 4.54
CA SER A 74 8.08 9.66 4.30
C SER A 74 6.57 9.79 4.40
N GLU A 75 6.08 10.90 4.94
CA GLU A 75 4.63 11.19 4.91
C GLU A 75 4.25 11.70 3.53
N ASP A 76 3.13 11.19 3.00
CA ASP A 76 2.58 11.64 1.74
C ASP A 76 1.88 13.01 1.89
N PRO A 77 1.96 13.89 0.87
CA PRO A 77 1.32 15.22 0.94
C PRO A 77 -0.21 15.14 0.89
N ASN A 78 -0.77 14.15 0.19
CA ASN A 78 -2.19 13.83 0.26
C ASN A 78 -2.38 12.72 1.28
N ALA A 79 -2.94 13.03 2.45
CA ALA A 79 -2.91 12.14 3.60
C ALA A 79 -4.04 11.10 3.64
N GLY A 80 -5.07 11.23 2.79
CA GLY A 80 -6.14 10.20 2.73
C GLY A 80 -7.16 10.27 3.85
N THR A 81 -7.30 11.40 4.54
CA THR A 81 -8.22 11.49 5.69
C THR A 81 -9.61 11.97 5.29
N LEU A 82 -10.66 11.61 6.04
CA LEU A 82 -12.02 12.15 5.84
C LEU A 82 -12.06 13.68 5.81
N ARG A 83 -11.14 14.32 6.54
CA ARG A 83 -11.02 15.78 6.61
C ARG A 83 -10.46 16.37 5.31
N ASP A 84 -9.57 15.66 4.62
CA ASP A 84 -9.00 16.10 3.34
C ASP A 84 -9.96 15.85 2.17
N TYR A 85 -10.86 14.88 2.31
CA TYR A 85 -11.77 14.36 1.27
C TYR A 85 -13.27 14.58 1.58
N MET A 86 -13.61 15.62 2.34
CA MET A 86 -15.00 15.88 2.73
C MET A 86 -15.92 16.09 1.51
N PRO A 87 -16.99 15.28 1.35
CA PRO A 87 -18.13 15.71 0.58
C PRO A 87 -18.78 16.89 1.32
N TYR A 88 -18.85 18.06 0.66
CA TYR A 88 -19.43 19.34 1.15
C TYR A 88 -18.57 20.21 2.13
N GLY A 89 -17.26 19.98 2.27
CA GLY A 89 -16.38 20.75 3.18
C GLY A 89 -15.30 21.65 2.53
N VAL A 90 -14.45 22.29 3.37
CA VAL A 90 -13.23 23.04 2.98
C VAL A 90 -11.99 22.13 2.85
N GLY A 91 -12.18 20.88 2.42
CA GLY A 91 -11.09 19.92 2.20
C GLY A 91 -10.11 20.44 1.15
N THR A 92 -8.84 20.08 1.28
CA THR A 92 -7.78 20.46 0.31
C THR A 92 -7.92 19.75 -1.03
N HIS A 93 -8.68 18.63 -1.08
CA HIS A 93 -8.87 17.83 -2.27
C HIS A 93 -10.35 17.53 -2.52
N TYR A 94 -10.85 18.01 -3.66
CA TYR A 94 -12.15 17.57 -4.14
C TYR A 94 -12.02 16.16 -4.73
N VAL A 95 -12.58 15.17 -4.05
CA VAL A 95 -12.88 13.88 -4.67
C VAL A 95 -14.36 13.83 -4.98
N ASN A 96 -14.66 13.42 -6.21
CA ASN A 96 -16.01 13.19 -6.64
C ASN A 96 -16.61 12.03 -5.84
N GLU A 97 -17.72 12.27 -5.15
CA GLU A 97 -18.49 11.25 -4.41
C GLU A 97 -18.81 10.03 -5.29
N SER A 98 -19.03 10.24 -6.59
CA SER A 98 -19.30 9.14 -7.51
C SER A 98 -18.12 8.16 -7.59
N THR A 99 -16.88 8.65 -7.52
CA THR A 99 -15.67 7.82 -7.53
C THR A 99 -15.57 6.99 -6.25
N VAL A 100 -15.88 7.59 -5.10
CA VAL A 100 -15.88 6.89 -3.79
C VAL A 100 -16.92 5.77 -3.81
N HIS A 101 -18.14 6.07 -4.24
CA HIS A 101 -19.20 5.07 -4.36
C HIS A 101 -18.88 3.97 -5.39
N GLU A 102 -18.27 4.33 -6.52
CA GLU A 102 -17.85 3.37 -7.53
C GLU A 102 -16.78 2.41 -6.99
N MET A 103 -15.75 2.95 -6.30
CA MET A 103 -14.71 2.13 -5.66
C MET A 103 -15.31 1.20 -4.61
N PHE A 104 -16.22 1.70 -3.78
CA PHE A 104 -16.87 0.86 -2.78
C PHE A 104 -17.66 -0.29 -3.41
N GLY A 105 -18.48 -0.01 -4.43
CA GLY A 105 -19.24 -1.05 -5.11
C GLY A 105 -18.34 -2.05 -5.85
N ALA A 106 -17.16 -1.63 -6.29
CA ALA A 106 -16.18 -2.49 -6.94
C ALA A 106 -15.45 -3.43 -5.97
N ILE A 107 -15.19 -2.98 -4.74
CA ILE A 107 -14.47 -3.74 -3.71
C ILE A 107 -15.45 -4.57 -2.89
N TRP A 108 -16.55 -3.97 -2.42
CA TRP A 108 -17.56 -4.57 -1.56
C TRP A 108 -18.98 -4.47 -2.14
N PRO A 109 -19.29 -5.19 -3.23
CA PRO A 109 -20.59 -5.10 -3.90
C PRO A 109 -21.78 -5.49 -3.01
N GLU A 110 -21.55 -6.42 -2.06
CA GLU A 110 -22.59 -6.93 -1.15
C GLU A 110 -22.67 -6.15 0.17
N ALA A 111 -21.77 -5.20 0.42
CA ALA A 111 -21.75 -4.46 1.68
C ALA A 111 -22.78 -3.33 1.67
N ARG A 112 -23.45 -3.15 2.81
CA ARG A 112 -24.29 -1.97 3.03
C ARG A 112 -23.41 -0.79 3.46
N TRP A 113 -23.46 0.28 2.68
CA TRP A 113 -22.74 1.54 2.91
C TRP A 113 -22.97 2.16 4.31
N LEU A 114 -24.10 1.87 4.98
CA LEU A 114 -24.48 2.50 6.26
C LEU A 114 -24.27 1.61 7.51
N SER A 115 -23.35 0.65 7.49
CA SER A 115 -23.04 -0.20 8.65
C SER A 115 -21.83 0.31 9.42
N ARG A 116 -21.60 -0.07 10.69
CA ARG A 116 -20.36 0.30 11.41
C ARG A 116 -19.08 -0.15 10.68
N SER A 117 -19.17 -1.17 9.83
CA SER A 117 -18.07 -1.61 8.95
C SER A 117 -17.81 -0.66 7.76
N SER A 118 -18.63 0.38 7.57
CA SER A 118 -18.47 1.36 6.49
C SER A 118 -17.32 2.31 6.74
N PHE A 119 -17.04 2.67 7.99
CA PHE A 119 -15.95 3.60 8.32
C PHE A 119 -14.59 3.04 7.93
N ASN A 120 -14.31 1.77 8.23
CA ASN A 120 -13.05 1.13 7.84
C ASN A 120 -12.94 1.04 6.31
N LYS A 121 -14.02 0.64 5.63
CA LYS A 121 -14.07 0.57 4.16
C LYS A 121 -13.90 1.94 3.51
N GLU A 122 -14.45 2.98 4.13
CA GLU A 122 -14.29 4.36 3.68
C GLU A 122 -12.84 4.81 3.85
N SER A 123 -12.21 4.52 4.99
CA SER A 123 -10.78 4.78 5.23
C SER A 123 -9.90 4.09 4.17
N ASP A 124 -10.17 2.82 3.86
CA ASP A 124 -9.44 2.09 2.82
C ASP A 124 -9.57 2.75 1.44
N ILE A 125 -10.78 3.19 1.07
CA ILE A 125 -11.02 3.92 -0.19
C ILE A 125 -10.23 5.22 -0.21
N LEU A 126 -10.23 5.98 0.88
CA LEU A 126 -9.49 7.24 0.96
C LEU A 126 -7.97 7.01 0.90
N GLY A 127 -7.46 5.94 1.52
CA GLY A 127 -6.07 5.51 1.41
C GLY A 127 -5.66 5.18 -0.03
N LEU A 128 -6.51 4.43 -0.75
CA LEU A 128 -6.31 4.10 -2.16
C LEU A 128 -6.34 5.35 -3.07
N LEU A 129 -7.27 6.27 -2.82
CA LEU A 129 -7.38 7.53 -3.56
C LEU A 129 -6.16 8.43 -3.30
N ALA A 130 -5.74 8.57 -2.06
CA ALA A 130 -4.54 9.31 -1.70
C ALA A 130 -3.31 8.73 -2.37
N HIS A 131 -3.13 7.40 -2.31
CA HIS A 131 -2.08 6.70 -3.04
C HIS A 131 -2.05 7.06 -4.53
N LYS A 132 -3.21 7.02 -5.20
CA LYS A 132 -3.34 7.41 -6.61
C LYS A 132 -2.97 8.88 -6.84
N MET A 133 -3.49 9.79 -6.01
CA MET A 133 -3.22 11.23 -6.13
C MET A 133 -1.75 11.58 -5.88
N ASN A 134 -1.07 10.84 -5.01
CA ASN A 134 0.36 10.97 -4.75
C ASN A 134 1.23 10.38 -5.88
N GLY A 135 0.62 9.73 -6.89
CA GLY A 135 1.33 9.15 -8.05
C GLY A 135 2.29 8.03 -7.65
N ARG A 136 1.92 7.24 -6.63
CA ARG A 136 2.73 6.12 -6.12
C ARG A 136 2.46 4.88 -6.96
N GLU A 137 3.43 3.97 -7.03
CA GLU A 137 3.36 2.81 -7.93
C GLU A 137 2.61 1.62 -7.31
N ILE A 138 2.84 1.37 -6.02
CA ILE A 138 2.31 0.21 -5.29
C ILE A 138 1.65 0.64 -3.99
N TYR A 139 0.42 0.19 -3.75
CA TYR A 139 -0.26 0.26 -2.45
C TYR A 139 -0.09 -1.09 -1.75
N LEU A 140 0.67 -1.10 -0.66
CA LEU A 140 1.04 -2.30 0.06
C LEU A 140 0.11 -2.51 1.26
N THR A 141 -0.64 -3.61 1.28
CA THR A 141 -1.62 -3.91 2.33
C THR A 141 -1.66 -5.41 2.64
N ARG A 142 -2.30 -5.78 3.75
CA ARG A 142 -2.71 -7.16 4.06
C ARG A 142 -4.21 -7.34 4.10
N ASP A 143 -4.98 -6.30 3.78
CA ASP A 143 -6.42 -6.44 3.72
C ASP A 143 -6.81 -7.47 2.66
N GLY A 144 -7.40 -8.58 3.11
CA GLY A 144 -7.77 -9.69 2.23
C GLY A 144 -8.82 -9.31 1.19
N GLU A 145 -9.76 -8.42 1.55
CA GLU A 145 -10.82 -7.98 0.63
C GLU A 145 -10.25 -7.08 -0.47
N LEU A 146 -9.30 -6.21 -0.14
CA LEU A 146 -8.56 -5.41 -1.14
C LEU A 146 -7.70 -6.30 -2.04
N LEU A 147 -6.98 -7.26 -1.46
CA LEU A 147 -6.10 -8.16 -2.21
C LEU A 147 -6.88 -9.09 -3.16
N ASP A 148 -8.02 -9.63 -2.71
CA ASP A 148 -8.92 -10.44 -3.54
C ASP A 148 -9.54 -9.66 -4.71
N ARG A 149 -9.45 -8.32 -4.66
CA ARG A 149 -9.95 -7.40 -5.69
C ARG A 149 -8.83 -6.64 -6.39
N ALA A 150 -7.56 -6.93 -6.11
CA ALA A 150 -6.41 -6.17 -6.62
C ALA A 150 -6.42 -5.99 -8.14
N LYS A 151 -6.78 -7.06 -8.90
CA LYS A 151 -6.91 -6.98 -10.37
C LYS A 151 -8.02 -6.00 -10.79
N ASN A 152 -9.21 -6.11 -10.20
CA ASN A 152 -10.33 -5.21 -10.49
C ASN A 152 -10.00 -3.76 -10.12
N ILE A 153 -9.33 -3.56 -8.98
CA ILE A 153 -8.86 -2.25 -8.53
C ILE A 153 -7.87 -1.66 -9.53
N LYS A 154 -6.94 -2.48 -10.05
CA LYS A 154 -5.97 -2.06 -11.06
C LYS A 154 -6.63 -1.71 -12.38
N ASP A 155 -7.51 -2.56 -12.87
CA ASP A 155 -8.13 -2.39 -14.19
C ASP A 155 -9.07 -1.18 -14.24
N ARG A 156 -9.80 -0.91 -13.15
CA ARG A 156 -10.80 0.19 -13.10
C ARG A 156 -10.24 1.49 -12.57
N PHE A 157 -9.32 1.44 -11.61
CA PHE A 157 -8.85 2.64 -10.90
C PHE A 157 -7.35 2.87 -11.08
N GLU A 158 -6.64 2.03 -11.83
CA GLU A 158 -5.21 2.14 -12.13
C GLU A 158 -4.29 1.99 -10.91
N ILE A 159 -4.82 1.53 -9.78
CA ILE A 159 -4.08 1.37 -8.51
C ILE A 159 -3.53 -0.05 -8.40
N SER A 160 -2.22 -0.19 -8.19
CA SER A 160 -1.59 -1.50 -8.01
C SER A 160 -1.58 -1.87 -6.52
N VAL A 161 -2.52 -2.71 -6.09
CA VAL A 161 -2.56 -3.23 -4.72
C VAL A 161 -1.73 -4.52 -4.64
N MET A 162 -0.93 -4.67 -3.59
CA MET A 162 -0.03 -5.81 -3.44
C MET A 162 0.13 -6.24 -1.99
N HIS A 163 0.33 -7.55 -1.75
CA HIS A 163 0.71 -8.07 -0.45
C HIS A 163 2.24 -7.97 -0.25
N PRO A 164 2.76 -7.71 0.98
CA PRO A 164 4.20 -7.67 1.26
C PRO A 164 5.02 -8.82 0.68
N ARG A 165 4.51 -10.04 0.79
CA ARG A 165 5.17 -11.24 0.25
C ARG A 165 5.37 -11.18 -1.26
N ASP A 166 4.38 -10.70 -2.00
CA ASP A 166 4.41 -10.65 -3.46
C ASP A 166 5.42 -9.60 -3.94
N LEU A 167 5.49 -8.45 -3.24
CA LEU A 167 6.50 -7.41 -3.46
C LEU A 167 7.92 -7.98 -3.30
N LEU A 168 8.12 -8.89 -2.36
CA LEU A 168 9.41 -9.47 -2.02
C LEU A 168 9.80 -10.69 -2.86
N LEU A 169 8.88 -11.32 -3.59
CA LEU A 169 9.15 -12.53 -4.39
C LEU A 169 10.40 -12.41 -5.29
N PRO A 170 10.63 -11.28 -6.00
CA PRO A 170 11.79 -11.14 -6.88
C PRO A 170 13.13 -11.06 -6.12
N TYR A 171 13.10 -10.70 -4.83
CA TYR A 171 14.27 -10.47 -4.00
C TYR A 171 14.62 -11.66 -3.11
N ARG A 172 13.75 -12.68 -3.06
CA ARG A 172 14.02 -13.90 -2.31
C ARG A 172 15.07 -14.77 -3.04
N PRO A 173 16.14 -15.23 -2.36
CA PRO A 173 17.25 -15.99 -2.98
C PRO A 173 16.85 -17.27 -3.73
N SER A 174 15.64 -17.80 -3.46
CA SER A 174 15.12 -19.06 -3.97
C SER A 174 14.10 -18.92 -5.10
N SER A 175 13.71 -17.70 -5.51
CA SER A 175 12.77 -17.55 -6.63
C SER A 175 13.50 -17.69 -7.98
N ARG A 176 12.92 -18.47 -8.90
CA ARG A 176 13.41 -18.55 -10.30
C ARG A 176 13.45 -17.17 -10.98
N LEU A 177 12.63 -16.22 -10.52
CA LEU A 177 12.56 -14.83 -10.95
C LEU A 177 13.77 -13.98 -10.48
N GLY A 178 14.30 -14.21 -9.28
CA GLY A 178 15.48 -13.49 -8.77
C GLY A 178 16.77 -13.76 -9.55
N ARG A 179 16.81 -14.79 -10.41
CA ARG A 179 17.93 -15.07 -11.32
C ARG A 179 17.81 -14.44 -12.70
N LEU A 180 16.63 -13.95 -13.09
CA LEU A 180 16.33 -13.51 -14.46
C LEU A 180 16.02 -12.02 -14.59
N ILE A 181 15.63 -11.34 -13.50
CA ILE A 181 15.26 -9.93 -13.58
C ILE A 181 16.49 -9.06 -13.31
N LYS A 182 16.95 -8.38 -14.35
CA LYS A 182 17.87 -7.25 -14.15
C LYS A 182 17.05 -6.04 -13.65
N PRO A 183 17.61 -5.21 -12.76
CA PRO A 183 16.92 -4.08 -12.12
C PRO A 183 16.24 -3.05 -13.04
N TYR A 184 16.51 -3.08 -14.34
CA TYR A 184 16.00 -2.11 -15.30
C TYR A 184 14.79 -2.61 -16.11
N GLU A 185 14.29 -3.83 -15.85
CA GLU A 185 13.17 -4.42 -16.60
C GLU A 185 11.81 -4.35 -15.89
N TRP A 186 11.72 -3.61 -14.76
CA TRP A 186 10.51 -3.48 -13.95
C TRP A 186 9.30 -2.91 -14.70
N GLY A 187 9.52 -2.09 -15.73
CA GLY A 187 8.45 -1.57 -16.59
C GLY A 187 7.67 -2.65 -17.37
N ARG A 188 8.15 -3.91 -17.41
CA ARG A 188 7.48 -5.04 -18.08
C ARG A 188 6.95 -6.13 -17.15
N ILE A 189 7.36 -6.18 -15.88
CA ILE A 189 7.06 -7.33 -14.98
C ILE A 189 5.75 -7.14 -14.20
N LEU A 190 5.21 -5.92 -14.14
CA LEU A 190 3.87 -5.67 -13.61
C LEU A 190 2.74 -6.37 -14.41
N TYR A 191 3.04 -6.98 -15.57
CA TYR A 191 2.06 -7.71 -16.39
C TYR A 191 1.93 -9.21 -16.06
N CYS A 192 2.88 -9.84 -15.35
CA CYS A 192 2.88 -11.30 -15.19
C CYS A 192 2.52 -11.80 -13.78
N ALA A 193 2.49 -10.91 -12.77
CA ALA A 193 2.13 -11.31 -11.40
C ALA A 193 0.60 -11.42 -11.19
N SER A 194 -0.22 -10.93 -12.12
CA SER A 194 -1.68 -11.06 -12.10
C SER A 194 -2.23 -12.35 -12.73
N ASP A 195 -1.38 -13.17 -13.38
CA ASP A 195 -1.83 -14.29 -14.22
C ASP A 195 -1.39 -15.68 -13.74
N ASN A 196 -0.67 -15.81 -12.61
CA ASN A 196 -0.29 -17.12 -12.08
C ASN A 196 -1.09 -17.49 -10.83
N ARG A 197 -2.40 -17.73 -11.01
CA ARG A 197 -3.05 -18.82 -10.28
C ARG A 197 -2.64 -20.11 -10.98
N VAL A 198 -1.67 -20.80 -10.38
CA VAL A 198 -1.42 -22.21 -10.70
C VAL A 198 -2.44 -23.00 -9.89
N ASP A 199 -3.55 -23.38 -10.53
CA ASP A 199 -4.40 -24.48 -10.08
C ASP A 199 -3.71 -25.82 -10.44
N PRO A 200 -3.91 -26.88 -9.64
CA PRO A 200 -5.19 -27.58 -9.56
C PRO A 200 -5.90 -27.47 -8.20
#